data_AF-A0A6S7LVS1-F1
#
_entry.id   AF-A0A6S7LVS1-F1
#
_cell.length_a   1.000
_cell.length_b   1.000
_cell.length_c   1.000
_cell.angle_alpha   90.00
_cell.angle_beta   90.00
_cell.angle_gamma   90.00
#
_symmetry.space_group_name_H-M   'P 1'
#
loop_
_entity.id
_entity.type
_entity.pdbx_description
1 polymer ?
#
loop_
_entity_poly.entity_id
_entity_poly.type
_entity_poly.pdbx_seq_one_letter_code
_entity_poly.pdbx_strand_id
1 'polypeptide(L)'
;MEKNTISENDVEFCKEVIASKLFETKKRSAERAQVWEAIAKKMEKVEYPKFKVEQRSVRDRLKKLIKQFRKEENDERRASGISPELTELDTLLEAISEKEEASETLAADMGEREKRRLEEDHMAGQEMRKRAMETLSETQKRNTKIDQDSPKRKVRKG
;
A
#
# COMPACT_ATOMS: atom_id res chain seq x y z
N MET A 1 18.39 -34.62 14.67
CA MET A 1 17.12 -34.75 13.91
C MET A 1 16.16 -33.74 14.52
N GLU A 2 16.11 -32.52 13.98
CA GLU A 2 15.16 -31.51 14.43
C GLU A 2 13.77 -31.94 13.96
N LYS A 3 12.91 -32.28 14.93
CA LYS A 3 11.54 -32.68 14.66
C LYS A 3 10.79 -31.45 14.12
N ASN A 4 10.32 -31.55 12.87
CA ASN A 4 9.30 -30.71 12.28
C ASN A 4 8.08 -30.73 13.21
N THR A 5 8.01 -29.78 14.14
CA THR A 5 6.80 -29.51 14.90
C THR A 5 6.09 -28.42 14.14
N ILE A 6 5.29 -28.83 13.17
CA ILE A 6 4.03 -28.12 12.86
C ILE A 6 3.29 -28.18 14.20
N SER A 7 3.47 -27.14 15.02
CA SER A 7 2.77 -27.08 16.29
C SER A 7 1.39 -26.53 15.98
N GLU A 8 0.33 -27.07 16.59
CA GLU A 8 -1.03 -26.50 16.49
C GLU A 8 -1.02 -24.97 16.67
N ASN A 9 -0.07 -24.46 17.47
CA ASN A 9 0.18 -23.03 17.64
C ASN A 9 0.47 -22.26 16.33
N ASP A 10 1.09 -22.87 15.31
CA ASP A 10 1.36 -22.21 14.02
C ASP A 10 0.10 -22.06 13.17
N VAL A 11 -0.82 -23.02 13.25
CA VAL A 11 -2.13 -22.98 12.58
C VAL A 11 -2.98 -21.88 13.22
N GLU A 12 -3.12 -21.89 14.55
CA GLU A 12 -3.82 -20.85 15.30
C GLU A 12 -3.20 -19.46 15.09
N PHE A 13 -1.87 -19.40 15.02
CA PHE A 13 -1.16 -18.17 14.69
C PHE A 13 -1.54 -17.65 13.29
N CYS A 14 -1.51 -18.48 12.26
CA CYS A 14 -1.83 -18.08 10.90
C CYS A 14 -3.31 -17.66 10.77
N LYS A 15 -4.23 -18.36 11.45
CA LYS A 15 -5.64 -17.97 11.56
C LYS A 15 -5.80 -16.57 12.16
N GLU A 16 -5.10 -16.29 13.25
CA GLU A 16 -5.13 -14.97 13.89
C GLU A 16 -4.53 -13.87 12.99
N VAL A 17 -3.46 -14.17 12.24
CA VAL A 17 -2.91 -13.24 11.23
C VAL A 17 -3.95 -12.92 10.16
N ILE A 18 -4.66 -13.92 9.64
CA ILE A 18 -5.70 -13.74 8.62
C ILE A 18 -6.90 -12.95 9.15
N ALA A 19 -7.32 -13.23 10.38
CA ALA A 19 -8.44 -12.53 11.03
C ALA A 19 -8.10 -11.09 11.42
N SER A 20 -6.81 -10.77 11.52
CA SER A 20 -6.35 -9.42 11.84
C SER A 20 -6.45 -8.47 10.65
N LYS A 21 -6.47 -7.17 10.95
CA LYS A 21 -6.42 -6.10 9.94
C LYS A 21 -5.05 -5.90 9.30
N LEU A 22 -4.15 -6.88 9.42
CA LEU A 22 -2.76 -6.72 9.01
C LEU A 22 -2.66 -6.22 7.56
N PHE A 23 -3.41 -6.83 6.64
CA PHE A 23 -3.38 -6.53 5.21
C PHE A 23 -4.15 -5.26 4.81
N GLU A 24 -4.99 -4.73 5.69
CA GLU A 24 -5.68 -3.44 5.50
C GLU A 24 -4.76 -2.26 5.87
N THR A 25 -3.79 -2.50 6.75
CA THR A 25 -2.86 -1.46 7.21
C THR A 25 -1.68 -1.25 6.26
N LYS A 26 -1.30 0.02 6.05
CA LYS A 26 -0.14 0.39 5.23
C LYS A 26 1.13 -0.27 5.75
N LYS A 27 1.94 -0.84 4.85
CA LYS A 27 3.25 -1.41 5.20
C LYS A 27 4.14 -0.38 5.89
N ARG A 28 4.89 -0.84 6.91
CA ARG A 28 5.81 -0.03 7.72
C ARG A 28 5.14 1.16 8.47
N SER A 29 3.83 1.12 8.68
CA SER A 29 3.12 2.10 9.50
C SER A 29 3.15 1.75 10.99
N ALA A 30 2.95 2.75 11.84
CA ALA A 30 2.75 2.56 13.28
C ALA A 30 1.51 1.71 13.58
N GLU A 31 0.43 1.89 12.81
CA GLU A 31 -0.79 1.10 12.92
C GLU A 31 -0.51 -0.39 12.67
N ARG A 32 0.23 -0.74 11.61
CA ARG A 32 0.65 -2.12 11.35
C ARG A 32 1.49 -2.68 12.50
N ALA A 33 2.32 -1.85 13.14
CA ALA A 33 3.05 -2.26 14.33
C ALA A 33 2.12 -2.58 15.50
N GLN A 34 1.08 -1.78 15.73
CA GLN A 34 0.07 -2.06 16.75
C GLN A 34 -0.71 -3.35 16.47
N VAL A 35 -1.04 -3.64 15.20
CA VAL A 35 -1.67 -4.92 14.83
C VAL A 35 -0.76 -6.10 15.18
N TRP A 36 0.53 -6.03 14.84
CA TRP A 36 1.50 -7.06 15.22
C TRP A 36 1.64 -7.24 16.73
N GLU A 37 1.58 -6.15 17.49
CA GLU A 37 1.61 -6.18 18.96
C GLU A 37 0.35 -6.85 19.52
N ALA A 38 -0.82 -6.58 18.94
CA ALA A 38 -2.07 -7.22 19.33
C ALA A 38 -2.06 -8.72 19.05
N ILE A 39 -1.52 -9.15 17.91
CA ILE A 39 -1.33 -10.57 17.58
C ILE A 39 -0.37 -11.20 18.59
N ALA A 40 0.77 -10.58 18.88
CA ALA A 40 1.73 -11.09 19.87
C ALA A 40 1.10 -11.29 21.25
N LYS A 41 0.33 -10.31 21.73
CA LYS A 41 -0.41 -10.39 23.00
C LYS A 41 -1.46 -11.50 23.02
N LYS A 42 -2.07 -11.83 21.88
CA LYS A 42 -3.02 -12.95 21.78
C LYS A 42 -2.28 -14.29 21.83
N MET A 43 -1.13 -14.38 21.15
CA MET A 43 -0.27 -15.58 21.19
C MET A 43 0.35 -15.82 22.58
N GLU A 44 0.66 -14.76 23.33
CA GLU A 44 1.18 -14.87 24.71
C GLU A 44 0.17 -15.41 25.72
N LYS A 45 -1.14 -15.35 25.42
CA LYS A 45 -2.20 -15.92 26.27
C LYS A 45 -2.25 -17.46 26.23
N VAL A 46 -1.47 -18.10 25.36
CA VAL A 46 -1.35 -19.56 25.33
C VAL A 46 -0.62 -20.02 26.60
N GLU A 47 -1.34 -20.78 27.42
CA GLU A 47 -0.98 -21.03 28.81
C GLU A 47 0.24 -21.94 28.98
N TYR A 48 0.54 -22.78 27.98
CA TYR A 48 1.72 -23.64 28.00
C TYR A 48 2.20 -24.06 26.60
N PRO A 49 3.52 -24.01 26.31
CA PRO A 49 4.57 -23.36 27.09
C PRO A 49 4.50 -21.82 27.01
N LYS A 50 4.63 -21.17 28.18
CA LYS A 50 4.54 -19.72 28.34
C LYS A 50 5.82 -19.04 27.86
N PHE A 51 5.89 -18.73 26.57
CA PHE A 51 6.98 -17.95 25.98
C PHE A 51 6.61 -16.46 25.98
N LYS A 52 7.57 -15.60 26.29
CA LYS A 52 7.42 -14.15 26.05
C LYS A 52 7.43 -13.94 24.53
N VAL A 53 6.25 -13.83 23.95
CA VAL A 53 6.08 -13.63 22.51
C VAL A 53 6.29 -12.14 22.20
N GLU A 54 7.49 -11.77 21.79
CA GLU A 54 7.78 -10.41 21.34
C GLU A 54 7.30 -10.20 19.89
N GLN A 55 6.83 -9.00 19.57
CA GLN A 55 6.40 -8.59 18.23
C GLN A 55 7.37 -9.02 17.11
N ARG A 56 8.68 -8.90 17.37
CA ARG A 56 9.74 -9.31 16.41
C ARG A 56 9.70 -10.81 16.15
N SER A 57 9.60 -11.62 17.20
CA SER A 57 9.57 -13.08 17.10
C SER A 57 8.37 -13.58 16.31
N VAL A 58 7.20 -12.95 16.46
CA VAL A 58 5.98 -13.27 15.69
C VAL A 58 6.18 -13.00 14.21
N ARG A 59 6.74 -11.84 13.87
CA ARG A 59 7.04 -11.47 12.48
C ARG A 59 8.05 -12.41 11.85
N ASP A 60 9.12 -12.73 12.58
CA ASP A 60 10.19 -13.60 12.09
C ASP A 60 9.71 -15.06 11.96
N ARG A 61 8.80 -15.51 12.83
CA ARG A 61 8.12 -16.81 12.71
C ARG A 61 7.30 -16.88 11.42
N LEU A 62 6.44 -15.89 11.15
CA LEU A 62 5.66 -15.88 9.92
C LEU A 62 6.55 -15.90 8.66
N LYS A 63 7.60 -15.07 8.65
CA LYS A 63 8.56 -15.06 7.54
C LYS A 63 9.23 -16.41 7.33
N LYS A 64 9.56 -17.11 8.42
CA LYS A 64 10.16 -18.44 8.36
C LYS A 64 9.17 -19.45 7.77
N LEU A 65 7.91 -19.45 8.22
CA LEU A 65 6.87 -20.34 7.71
C LEU A 65 6.64 -20.14 6.21
N ILE A 66 6.43 -18.90 5.76
CA ILE A 66 6.25 -18.57 4.33
C ILE A 66 7.47 -19.00 3.51
N LYS A 67 8.68 -18.78 4.02
CA LYS A 67 9.92 -19.18 3.34
C LYS A 67 10.05 -20.70 3.23
N GLN A 68 9.64 -21.45 4.26
CA GLN A 68 9.65 -22.90 4.24
C GLN A 68 8.62 -23.44 3.25
N PHE A 69 7.38 -22.96 3.32
CA PHE A 69 6.30 -23.31 2.39
C PHE A 69 6.70 -23.12 0.92
N ARG A 70 7.19 -21.92 0.56
CA ARG A 70 7.64 -21.63 -0.82
C ARG A 70 8.85 -22.47 -1.25
N LYS A 71 9.66 -22.94 -0.31
CA LYS A 71 10.81 -23.80 -0.61
C LYS A 71 10.36 -25.23 -0.85
N GLU A 72 9.48 -25.76 0.00
CA GLU A 72 8.90 -27.10 -0.11
C GLU A 72 8.11 -27.24 -1.42
N GLU A 73 7.23 -26.28 -1.76
CA GLU A 73 6.53 -26.28 -3.06
C GLU A 73 7.49 -26.37 -4.26
N ASN A 74 8.63 -25.68 -4.21
CA ASN A 74 9.58 -25.63 -5.33
C ASN A 74 10.45 -26.89 -5.40
N ASP A 75 10.85 -27.44 -4.26
CA ASP A 75 11.66 -28.65 -4.17
C ASP A 75 10.82 -29.91 -4.49
N GLU A 76 9.56 -29.98 -4.03
CA GLU A 76 8.64 -31.10 -4.29
C GLU A 76 8.17 -31.13 -5.75
N ARG A 77 7.81 -29.96 -6.32
CA ARG A 77 7.50 -29.85 -7.76
C ARG A 77 8.67 -30.30 -8.62
N ARG A 78 9.92 -30.09 -8.18
CA ARG A 78 11.13 -30.53 -8.89
C ARG A 78 11.43 -32.02 -8.72
N ALA A 79 11.14 -32.60 -7.56
CA ALA A 79 11.55 -33.97 -7.22
C ALA A 79 10.51 -35.04 -7.60
N SER A 80 9.22 -34.76 -7.40
CA SER A 80 8.17 -35.78 -7.47
C SER A 80 7.29 -35.68 -8.71
N GLY A 81 7.17 -34.49 -9.33
CA GLY A 81 6.20 -34.25 -10.41
C GLY A 81 4.72 -34.41 -10.00
N ILE A 82 4.45 -34.65 -8.72
CA ILE A 82 3.13 -34.86 -8.12
C ILE A 82 3.08 -33.97 -6.88
N SER A 83 2.01 -33.18 -6.74
CA SER A 83 1.80 -32.32 -5.56
C SER A 83 1.36 -33.17 -4.37
N PRO A 84 2.00 -33.07 -3.19
CA PRO A 84 1.46 -33.67 -1.98
C PRO A 84 0.13 -33.02 -1.57
N GLU A 85 -0.57 -33.69 -0.66
CA GLU A 85 -1.84 -33.23 -0.10
C GLU A 85 -1.61 -31.95 0.73
N LEU A 86 -2.27 -30.85 0.35
CA LEU A 86 -2.14 -29.57 1.02
C LEU A 86 -2.62 -29.67 2.47
N THR A 87 -1.76 -29.29 3.42
CA THR A 87 -2.16 -29.22 4.83
C THR A 87 -2.99 -27.96 5.10
N GLU A 88 -3.69 -27.93 6.25
CA GLU A 88 -4.39 -26.73 6.69
C GLU A 88 -3.43 -25.54 6.83
N LEU A 89 -2.21 -25.78 7.34
CA LEU A 89 -1.19 -24.74 7.48
C LEU A 89 -0.78 -24.18 6.11
N ASP A 90 -0.59 -25.05 5.11
CA ASP A 90 -0.25 -24.64 3.74
C ASP A 90 -1.32 -23.73 3.15
N THR A 91 -2.59 -24.13 3.31
CA THR A 91 -3.75 -23.33 2.85
C THR A 91 -3.78 -21.94 3.51
N LEU A 92 -3.47 -21.87 4.81
CA LEU A 92 -3.40 -20.60 5.53
C LEU A 92 -2.21 -19.73 5.08
N LEU A 93 -1.05 -20.33 4.80
CA LEU A 93 0.14 -19.63 4.33
C LEU A 93 -0.01 -19.11 2.90
N GLU A 94 -0.70 -19.87 2.04
CA GLU A 94 -1.09 -19.43 0.70
C GLU A 94 -2.05 -18.24 0.79
N ALA A 95 -3.13 -18.34 1.57
CA ALA A 95 -4.08 -17.24 1.78
C ALA A 95 -3.42 -15.98 2.38
N ILE A 96 -2.45 -16.13 3.28
CA ILE A 96 -1.66 -15.01 3.81
C ILE A 96 -0.83 -14.36 2.71
N SER A 97 -0.18 -15.17 1.87
CA SER A 97 0.64 -14.68 0.75
C SER A 97 -0.22 -13.92 -0.26
N GLU A 98 -1.37 -14.47 -0.67
CA GLU A 98 -2.31 -13.84 -1.58
C GLU A 98 -2.84 -12.51 -1.02
N LYS A 99 -3.22 -12.46 0.26
CA LYS A 99 -3.67 -11.23 0.91
C LYS A 99 -2.56 -10.18 0.99
N GLU A 100 -1.32 -10.60 1.19
CA GLU A 100 -0.18 -9.69 1.20
C GLU A 100 0.07 -9.10 -0.20
N GLU A 101 0.02 -9.92 -1.24
CA GLU A 101 0.20 -9.49 -2.63
C GLU A 101 -0.95 -8.58 -3.08
N ALA A 102 -2.21 -8.93 -2.77
CA ALA A 102 -3.37 -8.09 -3.06
C ALA A 102 -3.31 -6.73 -2.34
N SER A 103 -2.80 -6.70 -1.10
CA SER A 103 -2.58 -5.44 -0.37
C SER A 103 -1.50 -4.59 -1.04
N GLU A 104 -0.42 -5.19 -1.53
CA GLU A 104 0.64 -4.48 -2.27
C GLU A 104 0.16 -3.93 -3.60
N THR A 105 -0.58 -4.71 -4.38
CA THR A 105 -1.11 -4.26 -5.67
C THR A 105 -2.10 -3.11 -5.51
N LEU A 106 -3.04 -3.22 -4.57
CA LEU A 106 -3.97 -2.13 -4.24
C LEU A 106 -3.22 -0.86 -3.79
N ALA A 107 -2.18 -1.00 -2.97
CA ALA A 107 -1.40 0.15 -2.52
C ALA A 107 -0.62 0.80 -3.68
N ALA A 108 -0.10 0.02 -4.62
CA ALA A 108 0.58 0.52 -5.81
C ALA A 108 -0.38 1.28 -6.74
N ASP A 109 -1.54 0.69 -7.04
CA ASP A 109 -2.57 1.29 -7.90
C ASP A 109 -3.08 2.62 -7.33
N MET A 110 -3.34 2.66 -6.01
CA MET A 110 -3.76 3.89 -5.34
C MET A 110 -2.68 4.98 -5.41
N GLY A 111 -1.42 4.62 -5.25
CA GLY A 111 -0.30 5.53 -5.39
C GLY A 111 -0.16 6.08 -6.82
N GLU A 112 -0.33 5.24 -7.83
CA GLU A 112 -0.29 5.67 -9.23
C GLU A 112 -1.47 6.61 -9.55
N ARG A 113 -2.67 6.28 -9.08
CA ARG A 113 -3.86 7.12 -9.28
C ARG A 113 -3.72 8.48 -8.62
N GLU A 114 -3.18 8.54 -7.42
CA GLU A 114 -2.91 9.81 -6.72
C GLU A 114 -1.89 10.66 -7.49
N LYS A 115 -0.79 10.03 -7.95
CA LYS A 115 0.22 10.71 -8.76
C LYS A 115 -0.37 11.30 -10.04
N ARG A 116 -1.18 10.51 -10.78
CA ARG A 116 -1.83 10.97 -12.01
C ARG A 116 -2.75 12.16 -11.77
N ARG A 117 -3.54 12.12 -10.69
CA ARG A 117 -4.42 13.23 -10.31
C ARG A 117 -3.62 14.50 -10.00
N LEU A 118 -2.50 14.39 -9.28
CA LEU A 118 -1.63 15.54 -8.99
C LEU A 118 -1.04 16.13 -10.28
N GLU A 119 -0.66 15.30 -11.24
CA GLU A 119 -0.17 15.74 -12.56
C GLU A 119 -1.26 16.44 -13.38
N GLU A 120 -2.47 15.91 -13.40
CA GLU A 120 -3.64 16.51 -14.05
C GLU A 120 -4.01 17.86 -13.43
N ASP A 121 -4.09 17.95 -12.09
CA ASP A 121 -4.38 19.19 -11.37
C ASP A 121 -3.31 20.26 -11.66
N HIS A 122 -2.03 19.86 -11.68
CA HIS A 122 -0.91 20.74 -12.02
C HIS A 122 -1.00 21.26 -13.46
N MET A 123 -1.26 20.38 -14.43
CA MET A 123 -1.41 20.75 -15.84
C MET A 123 -2.61 21.67 -16.06
N ALA A 124 -3.75 21.38 -15.44
CA ALA A 124 -4.94 22.24 -15.49
C ALA A 124 -4.66 23.64 -14.93
N GLY A 125 -3.92 23.73 -13.82
CA GLY A 125 -3.48 25.01 -13.25
C GLY A 125 -2.56 25.79 -14.19
N GLN A 126 -1.61 25.11 -14.84
CA GLN A 126 -0.73 25.73 -15.83
C GLN A 126 -1.49 26.21 -17.07
N GLU A 127 -2.46 25.45 -17.56
CA GLU A 127 -3.31 25.86 -18.69
C GLU A 127 -4.15 27.08 -18.36
N MET A 128 -4.80 27.10 -17.19
CA MET A 128 -5.57 28.28 -16.74
C MET A 128 -4.68 29.52 -16.67
N ARG A 129 -3.47 29.39 -16.13
CA ARG A 129 -2.48 30.49 -16.09
C ARG A 129 -2.12 30.96 -17.49
N LYS A 130 -1.85 30.05 -18.42
CA LYS A 130 -1.49 30.37 -19.81
C LYS A 130 -2.63 31.13 -20.51
N ARG A 131 -3.87 30.62 -20.42
CA ARG A 131 -5.05 31.26 -21.03
C ARG A 131 -5.28 32.66 -20.47
N ALA A 132 -5.16 32.85 -19.16
CA ALA A 132 -5.28 34.17 -18.54
C ALA A 132 -4.23 35.17 -19.05
N MET A 133 -2.97 34.74 -19.20
CA MET A 133 -1.89 35.57 -19.74
C MET A 133 -2.12 35.96 -21.20
N GLU A 134 -2.65 35.04 -22.01
CA GLU A 134 -3.03 35.32 -23.40
C GLU A 134 -4.16 36.36 -23.47
N THR A 135 -5.22 36.21 -22.67
CA THR A 135 -6.34 37.19 -22.61
C THR A 135 -5.90 38.56 -22.12
N LEU A 136 -5.01 38.62 -21.11
CA LEU A 136 -4.43 39.88 -20.64
C LEU A 136 -3.61 40.56 -21.74
N SER A 137 -2.80 39.79 -22.48
CA SER A 137 -2.01 40.29 -23.61
C SER A 137 -2.92 40.86 -24.73
N GLU A 138 -3.99 40.14 -25.09
CA GLU A 138 -4.97 40.62 -26.07
C GLU A 138 -5.69 41.90 -25.63
N THR A 139 -6.05 42.00 -24.36
CA THR A 139 -6.71 43.19 -23.81
C THR A 139 -5.78 44.39 -23.77
N GLN A 140 -4.50 44.18 -23.41
CA GLN A 140 -3.47 45.23 -23.54
C GLN A 140 -3.33 45.69 -25.00
N LYS A 141 -3.27 44.75 -25.97
CA LYS A 141 -3.21 45.09 -27.41
C LYS A 141 -4.44 45.84 -27.92
N ARG A 142 -5.63 45.59 -27.37
CA ARG A 142 -6.84 46.35 -27.71
C ARG A 142 -6.82 47.75 -27.13
N ASN A 143 -6.43 47.91 -25.87
CA ASN A 143 -6.31 49.23 -25.25
C ASN A 143 -5.26 50.11 -25.96
N THR A 144 -4.11 49.57 -26.35
CA THR A 144 -3.10 50.35 -27.08
C THR A 144 -3.57 50.79 -28.47
N LYS A 145 -4.43 50.01 -29.14
CA LYS A 145 -5.07 50.42 -30.40
C LYS A 145 -6.14 51.50 -30.17
N ILE A 146 -6.94 51.38 -29.12
CA ILE A 146 -7.96 52.39 -28.76
C ILE A 146 -7.29 53.71 -28.38
N ASP A 147 -6.18 53.71 -27.64
CA ASP A 147 -5.43 54.92 -27.31
C ASP A 147 -4.77 55.59 -28.53
N GLN A 148 -4.50 54.84 -29.60
CA GLN A 148 -3.98 55.40 -30.86
C GLN A 148 -5.10 55.96 -31.76
N ASP A 149 -6.34 55.49 -31.63
CA ASP A 149 -7.46 55.83 -32.53
C ASP A 149 -8.56 56.70 -31.87
N SER A 150 -8.40 57.04 -30.58
CA SER A 150 -9.34 57.92 -29.86
C SER A 150 -8.99 59.40 -30.01
N PRO A 151 -9.94 60.31 -30.30
CA PRO A 151 -9.70 61.74 -30.15
C PRO A 151 -9.49 62.05 -28.67
N LYS A 152 -8.35 62.67 -28.32
CA LYS A 152 -8.02 63.12 -26.96
C LYS A 152 -9.20 63.88 -26.35
N ARG A 153 -9.88 63.29 -25.35
CA ARG A 153 -10.93 63.98 -24.59
C ARG A 153 -10.31 65.20 -23.91
N LYS A 154 -10.67 66.40 -24.37
CA LYS A 154 -10.35 67.66 -23.69
C LYS A 154 -11.14 67.71 -22.37
N VAL A 155 -10.42 67.65 -21.25
CA VAL A 155 -10.93 68.03 -19.94
C VAL A 155 -11.26 69.52 -19.99
N ARG A 156 -12.54 69.88 -19.81
CA ARG A 156 -12.94 71.28 -19.59
C ARG A 156 -12.80 71.56 -18.09
N LYS A 157 -11.86 72.46 -17.75
CA LYS A 157 -11.86 73.16 -16.45
C LYS A 157 -12.92 74.27 -16.53
N GLY A 158 -13.85 74.26 -15.59
CA GLY A 158 -14.89 75.26 -15.36
C GLY A 158 -15.69 74.83 -14.15
#